data_AF-A0A4Q3AJF7-F1
#
_entry.id   AF-A0A4Q3AJF7-F1
#
_cell.length_a   1.000
_cell.length_b   1.000
_cell.length_c   1.000
_cell.angle_alpha   90.00
_cell.angle_beta   90.00
_cell.angle_gamma   90.00
#
_symmetry.space_group_name_H-M   'P 1'
#
loop_
_entity.id
_entity.type
_entity.pdbx_description
1 polymer ?
#
loop_
_entity_poly.entity_id
_entity_poly.type
_entity_poly.pdbx_seq_one_letter_code
_entity_poly.pdbx_strand_id
1 'polypeptide(L)'
;MNPSAYLRYTYTEMSGWKRPHRFYLPDPAGTRNDAIIDAQIHLSSEVEKWCIEQFGPGFQAPGARWEMYSWAFYLNNADDAMLFRLRWS
;
A
#
# COMPACT_ATOMS: atom_id res chain seq x y z
N MET A 1 -17.07 -9.14 -4.39
CA MET A 1 -16.92 -7.77 -3.83
C MET A 1 -15.79 -7.09 -4.61
N ASN A 2 -15.95 -5.82 -4.97
CA ASN A 2 -14.94 -5.07 -5.72
C ASN A 2 -13.96 -4.43 -4.71
N PRO A 3 -12.68 -4.86 -4.62
CA PRO A 3 -11.76 -4.41 -3.57
C PRO A 3 -11.26 -2.97 -3.74
N SER A 4 -11.67 -2.27 -4.80
CA SER A 4 -11.17 -0.95 -5.19
C SER A 4 -11.55 0.22 -4.27
N ALA A 5 -12.51 0.08 -3.34
CA ALA A 5 -13.09 1.23 -2.66
C ALA A 5 -12.30 1.80 -1.45
N TYR A 6 -11.06 1.34 -1.20
CA TYR A 6 -10.60 1.29 0.19
C TYR A 6 -9.22 1.88 0.52
N LEU A 7 -8.46 2.38 -0.46
CA LEU A 7 -7.14 2.95 -0.20
C LEU A 7 -7.20 4.48 -0.07
N ARG A 8 -6.86 5.01 1.10
CA ARG A 8 -6.75 6.46 1.32
C ARG A 8 -5.35 6.93 0.89
N TYR A 9 -5.28 7.88 -0.04
CA TYR A 9 -4.04 8.53 -0.45
C TYR A 9 -3.74 9.73 0.45
N THR A 10 -2.57 9.77 1.07
CA THR A 10 -2.05 10.98 1.72
C THR A 10 -0.64 11.26 1.24
N TYR A 11 -0.42 12.45 0.68
CA TYR A 11 0.93 13.01 0.56
C TYR A 11 1.39 13.40 1.96
N THR A 12 2.56 12.93 2.40
CA THR A 12 3.04 13.22 3.76
C THR A 12 4.53 13.51 3.75
N GLU A 13 4.89 14.79 3.71
CA GLU A 13 6.21 15.24 4.12
C GLU A 13 6.27 15.25 5.65
N MET A 14 6.65 14.13 6.27
CA MET A 14 6.99 14.09 7.69
C MET A 14 8.52 13.97 7.85
N SER A 15 9.12 15.04 8.38
CA SER A 15 10.44 15.12 9.03
C SER A 15 11.47 14.04 8.63
N GLY A 16 12.30 14.35 7.63
CA GLY A 16 13.55 13.62 7.34
C GLY A 16 13.42 12.30 6.56
N TRP A 17 12.25 11.64 6.59
CA TRP A 17 11.99 10.42 5.82
C TRP A 17 11.08 10.75 4.63
N LYS A 18 11.70 11.11 3.49
CA LYS A 18 10.97 11.44 2.25
C LYS A 18 10.42 10.17 1.59
N ARG A 19 9.22 9.72 1.97
CA ARG A 19 8.45 8.75 1.19
C ARG A 19 7.24 9.45 0.58
N PRO A 20 7.31 9.81 -0.72
CA PRO A 20 6.38 10.79 -1.28
C PRO A 20 4.96 10.27 -1.45
N HIS A 21 4.75 8.95 -1.58
CA HIS A 21 3.41 8.39 -1.86
C HIS A 21 3.06 7.26 -0.90
N ARG A 22 2.06 7.51 -0.05
CA ARG A 22 1.58 6.58 0.97
C ARG A 22 0.10 6.22 0.74
N PHE A 23 -0.19 4.93 0.80
CA PHE A 23 -1.53 4.36 0.66
C PHE A 23 -1.85 3.54 1.90
N TYR A 24 -2.98 3.80 2.54
CA TYR A 24 -3.42 3.03 3.70
C TYR A 24 -4.35 1.92 3.29
N LEU A 25 -4.15 0.75 3.87
CA LEU A 25 -5.17 -0.29 3.87
C LEU A 25 -6.39 0.21 4.66
N PRO A 26 -7.62 -0.20 4.27
CA PRO A 26 -8.82 0.16 5.02
C PRO A 26 -8.71 -0.37 6.44
N ASP A 27 -8.74 0.53 7.41
CA ASP A 27 -9.17 0.24 8.77
C ASP A 27 -10.53 0.93 8.97
N PRO A 28 -11.65 0.23 8.71
CA PRO A 28 -12.95 0.88 8.62
C PRO A 28 -13.44 1.49 9.95
N ALA A 29 -12.80 1.22 11.11
CA ALA A 29 -13.21 1.85 12.37
C ALA A 29 -12.20 1.79 13.55
N GLY A 30 -10.96 1.32 13.37
CA GLY A 30 -10.07 1.02 14.51
C GLY A 30 -10.59 -0.13 15.38
N THR A 31 -11.67 -0.78 14.96
CA THR A 31 -12.28 -1.92 15.63
C THR A 31 -11.52 -3.17 15.23
N ARG A 32 -10.60 -3.63 16.10
CA ARG A 32 -10.02 -4.97 16.01
C ARG A 32 -11.16 -6.00 16.05
N ASN A 33 -11.53 -6.51 14.88
CA ASN A 33 -12.39 -7.67 14.70
C ASN A 33 -11.62 -8.62 13.78
N ASP A 34 -11.55 -9.90 14.14
CA ASP A 34 -10.72 -10.90 13.43
C ASP A 34 -11.06 -10.96 11.93
N ALA A 35 -12.34 -10.79 11.57
CA ALA A 35 -12.76 -10.76 10.17
C ALA A 35 -12.21 -9.55 9.38
N ILE A 36 -12.00 -8.40 10.05
CA ILE A 36 -11.39 -7.21 9.44
C ILE A 36 -9.88 -7.42 9.28
N ILE A 37 -9.24 -8.07 10.26
CA ILE A 37 -7.83 -8.42 10.22
C ILE A 37 -7.55 -9.40 9.07
N ASP A 38 -8.38 -10.44 8.92
CA ASP A 38 -8.24 -11.40 7.82
C ASP A 38 -8.43 -10.75 6.44
N ALA A 39 -9.42 -9.85 6.31
CA ALA A 39 -9.63 -9.08 5.09
C ALA A 39 -8.45 -8.15 4.78
N GLN A 40 -7.86 -7.52 5.81
CA GLN A 40 -6.64 -6.71 5.66
C GLN A 40 -5.45 -7.58 5.24
N ILE A 41 -5.23 -8.74 5.85
CA ILE A 41 -4.14 -9.67 5.48
C ILE A 41 -4.31 -10.13 4.04
N HIS A 42 -5.52 -10.48 3.63
CA HIS A 42 -5.81 -10.89 2.26
C HIS A 42 -5.51 -9.78 1.26
N LEU A 43 -6.05 -8.58 1.50
CA LEU A 43 -5.80 -7.41 0.65
C LEU A 43 -4.31 -7.04 0.62
N SER A 44 -3.61 -7.09 1.76
CA SER A 44 -2.17 -6.88 1.84
C SER A 44 -1.41 -7.84 0.92
N SER A 45 -1.79 -9.12 0.97
CA SER A 45 -1.17 -10.18 0.16
C SER A 45 -1.44 -9.99 -1.34
N GLU A 46 -2.64 -9.56 -1.72
CA GLU A 46 -2.97 -9.25 -3.13
C GLU A 46 -2.18 -8.05 -3.64
N VAL A 47 -2.12 -6.98 -2.85
CA VAL A 47 -1.37 -5.78 -3.21
C VAL A 47 0.13 -6.05 -3.29
N GLU A 48 0.69 -6.82 -2.34
CA GLU A 48 2.09 -7.25 -2.36
C GLU A 48 2.42 -8.02 -3.64
N LYS A 49 1.63 -9.05 -3.98
CA LYS A 49 1.82 -9.83 -5.21
C LYS A 49 1.81 -8.94 -6.45
N TRP A 50 0.83 -8.03 -6.54
CA TRP A 50 0.74 -7.11 -7.67
C TRP A 50 1.95 -6.17 -7.75
N CYS A 51 2.41 -5.60 -6.63
CA CYS A 51 3.61 -4.77 -6.59
C CYS A 51 4.87 -5.53 -7.01
N ILE A 52 5.01 -6.80 -6.61
CA ILE A 52 6.11 -7.66 -7.06
C ILE A 52 6.09 -7.82 -8.58
N GLU A 53 4.92 -8.08 -9.16
CA GLU A 53 4.76 -8.26 -10.61
C GLU A 53 5.03 -6.98 -11.40
N GLN A 54 4.60 -5.82 -10.90
CA GLN A 54 4.71 -4.55 -11.64
C GLN A 54 6.04 -3.82 -11.41
N PHE A 55 6.56 -3.85 -10.18
CA PHE A 55 7.65 -2.99 -9.75
C PHE A 55 8.90 -3.78 -9.31
N GLY A 56 8.83 -5.10 -9.25
CA GLY A 56 9.90 -5.95 -8.76
C GLY A 56 9.91 -6.08 -7.23
N PRO A 57 10.99 -6.60 -6.63
CA PRO A 57 11.03 -6.87 -5.19
C PRO A 57 10.98 -5.60 -4.32
N GLY A 58 10.31 -5.69 -3.16
CA GLY A 58 10.11 -4.59 -2.21
C GLY A 58 11.28 -4.38 -1.23
N PHE A 59 11.04 -3.61 -0.15
CA PHE A 59 11.98 -3.10 0.90
C PHE A 59 13.25 -3.91 1.22
N GLN A 60 13.26 -5.23 1.04
CA GLN A 60 14.42 -6.09 1.27
C GLN A 60 15.42 -6.12 0.11
N ALA A 61 15.10 -5.51 -1.04
CA ALA A 61 15.98 -5.41 -2.20
C ALA A 61 16.68 -4.04 -2.28
N PRO A 62 18.00 -4.00 -2.60
CA PRO A 62 18.67 -2.76 -2.94
C PRO A 62 17.94 -2.03 -4.09
N GLY A 63 17.57 -0.77 -3.88
CA GLY A 63 16.83 0.02 -4.88
C GLY A 63 15.34 -0.31 -5.00
N ALA A 64 14.74 -0.93 -3.97
CA ALA A 64 13.31 -1.20 -3.93
C ALA A 64 12.46 0.04 -4.26
N ARG A 65 11.49 -0.13 -5.16
CA ARG A 65 10.59 0.94 -5.62
C ARG A 65 9.39 1.12 -4.69
N TRP A 66 9.10 0.10 -3.89
CA TRP A 66 7.95 0.05 -3.01
C TRP A 66 8.27 -0.67 -1.71
N GLU A 67 7.48 -0.35 -0.69
CA GLU A 67 7.57 -0.98 0.61
C GLU A 67 6.19 -1.17 1.22
N MET A 68 5.99 -2.26 1.95
CA MET A 68 4.76 -2.54 2.66
C MET A 68 5.03 -2.67 4.16
N TYR A 69 4.17 -2.04 4.94
CA TYR A 69 3.98 -2.28 6.36
C TYR A 69 2.54 -2.75 6.54
N SER A 70 2.27 -3.48 7.61
CA SER A 70 0.99 -4.15 7.89
C SER A 70 -0.28 -3.29 7.71
N TRP A 71 -0.15 -1.97 7.66
CA TRP A 71 -1.24 -1.02 7.54
C TRP A 71 -1.03 0.02 6.40
N ALA A 72 0.10 0.01 5.69
CA ALA A 72 0.37 0.96 4.60
C ALA A 72 1.40 0.50 3.57
N PHE A 73 1.22 1.01 2.35
CA PHE A 73 2.15 0.89 1.24
C PHE A 73 2.81 2.23 0.95
N TYR A 74 4.09 2.17 0.61
CA TYR A 74 4.90 3.31 0.22
C TYR A 74 5.45 3.09 -1.18
N LEU A 75 5.34 4.11 -2.03
CA LEU A 75 5.93 4.14 -3.36
C LEU A 75 6.92 5.30 -3.46
N ASN A 76 8.11 4.99 -3.97
CA ASN A 76 9.25 5.91 -3.96
C ASN A 76 9.24 6.89 -5.14
N ASN A 77 8.53 6.56 -6.23
CA ASN A 77 8.39 7.43 -7.40
C ASN A 77 6.91 7.71 -7.71
N ALA A 78 6.67 8.80 -8.44
CA ALA A 78 5.33 9.29 -8.75
C ALA A 78 4.60 8.45 -9.81
N ASP A 79 5.34 7.88 -10.76
CA ASP A 79 4.75 7.09 -11.84
C ASP A 79 4.14 5.78 -11.31
N ASP A 80 4.85 5.08 -10.42
CA ASP A 80 4.34 3.88 -9.76
C ASP A 80 3.17 4.21 -8.85
N ALA A 81 3.24 5.34 -8.14
CA ALA A 81 2.14 5.81 -7.32
C ALA A 81 0.87 6.08 -8.14
N MET A 82 1.02 6.60 -9.36
CA MET A 82 -0.10 6.80 -10.26
C MET A 82 -0.66 5.46 -10.76
N LEU A 83 0.19 4.53 -11.19
CA LEU A 83 -0.23 3.19 -11.62
C LEU A 83 -0.95 2.43 -10.50
N PHE A 84 -0.40 2.49 -9.29
CA PHE A 84 -1.00 1.90 -8.10
C PHE A 84 -2.36 2.52 -7.81
N ARG A 85 -2.47 3.85 -7.87
CA ARG A 85 -3.76 4.54 -7.71
C ARG A 85 -4.78 4.08 -8.77
N LEU A 86 -4.42 4.02 -10.04
CA LEU A 86 -5.33 3.61 -11.13
C LEU A 86 -5.87 2.18 -10.96
N ARG A 87 -5.07 1.28 -10.38
CA ARG A 87 -5.48 -0.12 -10.17
C ARG A 87 -6.45 -0.29 -9.00
N TRP A 88 -6.25 0.48 -7.94
CA TRP A 88 -6.82 0.22 -6.62
C TRP A 88 -7.70 1.35 -6.06
N SER A 89 -8.00 2.38 -6.86
CA SER A 89 -8.99 3.44 -6.58
C SER A 89 -10.42 3.08 -6.95
#